data_AF-A0A351KR36-F1
#
_entry.id   AF-A0A351KR36-F1
#
_cell.length_a   1.000
_cell.length_b   1.000
_cell.length_c   1.000
_cell.angle_alpha   90.00
_cell.angle_beta   90.00
_cell.angle_gamma   90.00
#
_symmetry.space_group_name_H-M   'P 1'
#
loop_
_entity.id
_entity.type
_entity.pdbx_description
1 polymer ?
#
loop_
_entity_poly.entity_id
_entity_poly.type
_entity_poly.pdbx_seq_one_letter_code
_entity_poly.pdbx_strand_id
1 'polypeptide(L)' 'MTANLGDVKTTITHPATTTHGRLTEAERETAGIREGLIRIAVGLEAFNDIRDDLARGAP' A
#
# COMPACT_ATOMS: atom_id res chain seq x y z
N MET A 1 -3.67 -0.28 -12.09
CA MET A 1 -2.97 0.42 -10.98
C MET A 1 -1.51 0.00 -11.03
N THR A 2 -0.60 0.96 -11.20
CA THR A 2 0.84 0.70 -11.25
C THR A 2 1.33 0.32 -9.85
N ALA A 3 1.78 -0.91 -9.68
CA ALA A 3 2.33 -1.42 -8.42
C ALA A 3 3.82 -1.07 -8.28
N ASN A 4 4.18 0.17 -8.61
CA ASN A 4 5.57 0.59 -8.66
C ASN A 4 6.13 0.69 -7.24
N LEU A 5 7.34 0.17 -7.04
CA LEU A 5 8.18 0.44 -5.88
C LEU A 5 9.39 1.23 -6.36
N GLY A 6 9.80 2.25 -5.59
CA GLY A 6 11.00 3.06 -5.91
C GLY A 6 10.78 4.19 -6.92
N ASP A 7 9.55 4.71 -7.02
CA ASP A 7 9.26 5.94 -7.77
C ASP A 7 9.56 7.19 -6.91
N VAL A 8 9.76 8.35 -7.54
CA VAL A 8 9.93 9.63 -6.83
C VAL A 8 8.63 10.07 -6.14
N LYS A 9 7.48 9.55 -6.60
CA LYS A 9 6.16 9.80 -6.01
C LYS A 9 5.74 8.69 -5.06
N THR A 10 5.20 9.08 -3.91
CA THR A 10 4.57 8.16 -2.96
C THR A 10 3.32 7.53 -3.57
N THR A 11 3.16 6.21 -3.38
CA THR A 11 1.97 5.47 -3.82
C THR A 11 1.40 4.59 -2.72
N ILE A 12 0.08 4.39 -2.74
CA ILE A 12 -0.65 3.57 -1.77
C ILE A 12 -1.47 2.52 -2.54
N THR A 13 -1.51 1.29 -2.03
CA THR A 13 -2.31 0.22 -2.62
C THR A 13 -2.90 -0.70 -1.57
N HIS A 14 -4.00 -1.36 -1.93
CA HIS A 14 -4.60 -2.45 -1.15
C HIS A 14 -4.21 -3.79 -1.80
N PRO A 15 -3.21 -4.52 -1.30
CA PRO A 15 -2.66 -5.69 -1.99
C PRO A 15 -3.70 -6.79 -2.22
N ALA A 16 -4.62 -6.99 -1.27
CA ALA A 16 -5.64 -8.05 -1.35
C ALA A 16 -6.65 -7.86 -2.49
N THR A 17 -6.96 -6.64 -2.91
CA THR A 17 -7.84 -6.38 -4.08
C THR A 17 -7.10 -5.95 -5.34
N THR A 18 -5.77 -5.88 -5.31
CA THR A 18 -4.97 -5.40 -6.45
C THR A 18 -3.91 -6.42 -6.87
N THR A 19 -2.65 -6.20 -6.50
CA THR A 19 -1.48 -7.00 -6.89
C THR A 19 -1.62 -8.49 -6.56
N HIS A 20 -2.32 -8.79 -5.47
CA HIS A 20 -2.53 -10.16 -4.99
C HIS A 20 -4.01 -10.57 -5.06
N GLY A 21 -4.85 -9.81 -5.78
CA GLY A 21 -6.28 -10.08 -5.89
C GLY A 21 -6.64 -11.34 -6.69
N ARG A 22 -5.66 -11.97 -7.36
CA ARG A 22 -5.84 -13.26 -8.03
C ARG A 22 -5.55 -14.48 -7.15
N LEU A 23 -4.94 -14.28 -5.99
CA LEU A 23 -4.70 -15.35 -5.02
C LEU A 23 -6.02 -15.68 -4.31
N THR A 24 -6.18 -16.93 -3.92
CA THR A 24 -7.24 -17.34 -2.99
C THR A 24 -7.01 -16.71 -1.61
N GLU A 25 -8.05 -16.66 -0.78
CA GLU A 25 -7.94 -16.11 0.57
C GLU A 25 -6.89 -16.86 1.42
N ALA A 26 -6.86 -18.19 1.36
CA ALA A 26 -5.88 -19.01 2.08
C ALA A 26 -4.43 -18.74 1.62
N GLU A 27 -4.20 -18.53 0.32
CA GLU A 27 -2.88 -18.16 -0.20
C GLU A 27 -2.47 -16.76 0.26
N ARG A 28 -3.41 -15.80 0.30
CA ARG A 28 -3.16 -14.45 0.84
C ARG A 28 -2.84 -14.49 2.33
N GLU A 29 -3.60 -15.23 3.13
CA GLU A 29 -3.35 -15.39 4.56
C GLU A 29 -1.97 -15.99 4.82
N THR A 30 -1.60 -17.03 4.08
CA THR A 30 -0.27 -17.67 4.19
C THR A 30 0.87 -16.70 3.84
N ALA A 31 0.64 -15.79 2.88
CA ALA A 31 1.58 -14.73 2.52
C ALA A 31 1.55 -13.51 3.46
N GLY A 32 0.73 -13.53 4.52
CA GLY A 32 0.57 -12.42 5.47
C GLY A 32 -0.25 -11.25 4.92
N ILE A 33 -0.98 -11.43 3.82
CA ILE A 33 -1.80 -10.42 3.16
C ILE A 33 -3.22 -10.51 3.71
N ARG A 34 -3.53 -9.64 4.67
CA ARG A 34 -4.86 -9.51 5.27
C ARG A 34 -5.72 -8.48 4.53
N GLU A 35 -7.04 -8.58 4.64
CA GLU A 35 -7.99 -7.63 4.03
C GLU A 35 -7.86 -6.18 4.55
N GLY A 36 -7.21 -5.96 5.70
CA GLY A 36 -6.90 -4.61 6.20
C GLY A 36 -5.53 -4.07 5.80
N LEU A 37 -4.75 -4.83 5.03
CA LEU A 37 -3.36 -4.46 4.74
C LEU A 37 -3.29 -3.33 3.72
N ILE A 38 -2.77 -2.18 4.14
CA ILE A 38 -2.41 -1.08 3.25
C ILE A 38 -0.90 -1.08 3.05
N ARG A 39 -0.46 -1.03 1.78
CA ARG A 39 0.96 -0.92 1.43
C ARG A 39 1.24 0.48 0.91
N ILE A 40 2.20 1.16 1.53
CA ILE A 40 2.69 2.48 1.12
C ILE A 40 4.12 2.32 0.60
N ALA A 41 4.35 2.75 -0.64
CA ALA A 41 5.70 2.91 -1.18
C ALA A 41 6.05 4.40 -1.10
N VAL A 42 6.98 4.75 -0.20
CA VAL A 42 7.37 6.13 0.09
C VAL A 42 8.28 6.64 -1.01
N GLY A 43 7.92 7.79 -1.58
CA GLY A 43 8.69 8.52 -2.57
C GLY A 43 9.72 9.45 -1.94
N LEU A 44 10.03 10.55 -2.64
CA LEU A 44 11.05 11.53 -2.24
C LEU A 44 10.45 12.89 -1.83
N GLU A 45 9.14 12.94 -1.54
CA GLU A 45 8.50 14.15 -1.03
C GLU A 45 9.01 14.53 0.37
N ALA A 46 8.72 15.76 0.80
CA ALA A 46 9.10 16.19 2.14
C ALA A 46 8.41 15.33 3.20
N PHE A 47 9.17 14.91 4.21
CA PHE A 47 8.67 14.02 5.27
C PHE A 47 7.41 14.57 5.96
N ASN A 48 7.35 15.87 6.22
CA ASN A 48 6.19 16.49 6.86
C ASN A 48 4.93 16.39 6.00
N ASP A 49 5.06 16.59 4.68
CA ASP A 49 3.91 16.51 3.76
C ASP A 49 3.36 15.07 3.75
N ILE A 50 4.23 14.05 3.66
CA ILE A 50 3.81 12.64 3.71
C ILE A 50 3.15 12.33 5.06
N ARG A 51 3.74 12.76 6.17
CA ARG A 51 3.17 12.54 7.51
C ARG A 51 1.79 13.17 7.64
N ASP A 52 1.67 14.42 7.23
CA ASP A 52 0.44 15.20 7.39
C ASP A 52 -0.65 14.65 6.45
N ASP A 53 -0.28 14.14 5.28
CA ASP A 53 -1.19 13.44 4.36
C ASP A 53 -1.72 12.14 4.97
N LEU A 54 -0.84 11.33 5.56
CA LEU A 54 -1.24 10.09 6.23
C LEU A 54 -2.07 10.36 7.48
N ALA A 55 -1.78 11.40 8.26
CA ALA A 55 -2.54 11.77 9.44
C ALA A 55 -3.98 12.20 9.10
N ARG A 56 -4.22 12.79 7.92
CA ARG A 56 -5.57 13.14 7.44
C ARG A 56 -6.38 11.93 6.97
N GLY A 57 -5.70 10.90 6.46
CA GLY A 57 -6.34 9.71 5.86
C GLY A 57 -6.40 8.49 6.79
N ALA A 58 -5.66 8.50 7.90
CA ALA A 58 -5.76 7.46 8.91
C ALA A 58 -7.15 7.50 9.59
N PRO A 59 -7.80 6.34 9.79
CA PRO A 59 -9.05 6.26 10.54
C PRO A 59 -8.88 6.68 12.01
#